data_AF-A0A9E7D8Y8-F1
#
_entry.id   AF-A0A9E7D8Y8-F1
#
_cell.length_a   1.000
_cell.length_b   1.000
_cell.length_c   1.000
_cell.angle_alpha   90.00
_cell.angle_beta   90.00
_cell.angle_gamma   90.00
#
_symmetry.space_group_name_H-M   'P 1'
#
loop_
_entity.id
_entity.type
_entity.pdbx_description
1 polymer ?
#
loop_
_entity_poly.entity_id
_entity_poly.type
_entity_poly.pdbx_seq_one_letter_code
_entity_poly.pdbx_strand_id
1 'polypeptide(L)'
;MPFTASDLVPLIQSARFNLWHYRSADLQAAITTAGYFAPAAATLRAGDLMIVQSADAMAMLPVRSNAVTGPGVVLDGAVTPIALSRSVGQTLRMVQAAGAVVSTIILAPLMAGVIVGTSIPVQAQVTGPIQQVVISVRNAQNQVIPPAQTVNVEQGYVTATLPTPAVGSGYRIRIEDALDTGVVATSRSFNILPDLRLVLLEDGAKLLQEDGAAIAQN
;
A
#
# COMPACT_ATOMS: atom_id res chain seq x y z
N MET A 1 13.94 43.76 31.57
CA MET A 1 14.43 45.14 31.76
C MET A 1 15.10 45.61 30.48
N PRO A 2 15.37 46.91 30.26
CA PRO A 2 16.17 47.33 29.11
C PRO A 2 17.64 46.93 29.31
N PHE A 3 18.35 46.76 28.19
CA PHE A 3 19.80 46.52 28.17
C PHE A 3 20.56 47.52 29.05
N THR A 4 21.53 47.00 29.82
CA THR A 4 22.38 47.78 30.73
C THR A 4 23.83 47.77 30.22
N ALA A 5 24.30 48.93 29.75
CA ALA A 5 25.61 49.04 29.11
C ALA A 5 26.79 48.77 30.05
N SER A 6 26.66 49.04 31.35
CA SER A 6 27.72 48.80 32.33
C SER A 6 28.04 47.32 32.53
N ASP A 7 27.09 46.43 32.19
CA ASP A 7 27.26 44.99 32.37
C ASP A 7 27.84 44.30 31.13
N LEU A 8 28.14 45.08 30.08
CA LEU A 8 28.81 44.62 28.86
C LEU A 8 30.31 44.98 28.94
N VAL A 9 31.14 43.96 29.13
CA VAL A 9 32.59 44.12 29.33
C VAL A 9 33.35 43.39 28.22
N PRO A 10 34.33 44.03 27.57
CA PRO A 10 35.22 43.32 26.65
C PRO A 10 36.19 42.43 27.44
N LEU A 11 36.27 41.15 27.09
CA LEU A 11 37.24 40.19 27.64
C LEU A 11 38.52 40.14 26.80
N ILE A 12 38.38 40.10 25.47
CA ILE A 12 39.49 40.06 24.53
C ILE A 12 39.17 41.03 23.41
N GLN A 13 40.15 41.86 23.05
CA GLN A 13 40.04 42.78 21.91
C GLN A 13 41.19 42.48 20.95
N SER A 14 40.84 42.09 19.72
CA SER A 14 41.81 41.83 18.66
C SER A 14 41.45 42.64 17.41
N ALA A 15 42.36 42.71 16.45
CA ALA A 15 42.10 43.38 15.16
C ALA A 15 40.97 42.72 14.34
N ARG A 16 40.60 41.46 14.63
CA ARG A 16 39.67 40.65 13.80
C ARG A 16 38.36 40.30 14.48
N PHE A 17 38.31 40.25 15.81
CA PHE A 17 37.09 40.06 16.60
C PHE A 17 37.31 40.50 18.05
N ASN A 18 36.23 40.84 18.74
CA ASN A 18 36.20 41.01 20.19
C ASN A 18 35.42 39.86 20.85
N LEU A 19 35.89 39.44 22.01
CA LEU A 19 35.12 38.60 22.93
C LEU A 19 34.53 39.49 24.02
N TRP A 20 33.23 39.43 24.20
CA TRP A 20 32.48 40.18 25.19
C TRP A 20 31.95 39.26 26.28
N HIS A 21 31.80 39.79 27.48
CA HIS A 21 31.00 39.20 28.53
C HIS A 21 29.86 40.14 28.86
N TYR A 22 28.64 39.62 28.85
CA TYR A 22 27.45 40.36 29.22
C TYR A 22 26.73 39.64 30.34
N ARG A 23 26.52 40.33 31.47
CA ARG A 23 25.75 39.80 32.60
C ARG A 23 24.41 40.51 32.69
N SER A 24 23.33 39.77 32.83
CA SER A 24 22.00 40.37 32.97
C SER A 24 21.12 39.54 33.89
N ALA A 25 20.19 40.21 34.57
CA ALA A 25 19.10 39.57 35.30
C ALA A 25 17.90 39.22 34.41
N ASP A 26 17.95 39.58 33.12
CA ASP A 26 16.94 39.17 32.15
C ASP A 26 17.09 37.69 31.78
N LEU A 27 15.97 37.08 31.39
CA LEU A 27 15.94 35.72 30.85
C LEU A 27 16.63 35.67 29.48
N GLN A 28 17.24 34.53 29.15
CA GLN A 28 17.92 34.33 27.87
C GLN A 28 17.03 34.68 26.67
N ALA A 29 15.76 34.24 26.69
CA ALA A 29 14.81 34.50 25.60
C ALA A 29 14.63 36.01 25.33
N ALA A 30 14.62 36.82 26.39
CA ALA A 30 14.53 38.28 26.27
C ALA A 30 15.81 38.87 25.67
N ILE A 31 16.99 38.41 26.10
CA ILE A 31 18.29 38.89 25.60
C ILE A 31 18.48 38.55 24.12
N THR A 32 18.00 37.38 23.67
CA THR A 32 18.08 36.97 22.26
C THR A 32 17.06 37.65 21.35
N THR A 33 16.17 38.49 21.89
CA THR A 33 15.19 39.24 21.09
C THR A 33 15.91 40.26 20.23
N ALA A 34 15.46 40.41 18.97
CA ALA A 34 16.04 41.37 18.04
C ALA A 34 16.01 42.79 18.62
N GLY A 35 17.15 43.48 18.58
CA GLY A 35 17.29 44.84 19.07
C GLY A 35 17.59 44.99 20.56
N TYR A 36 17.72 43.90 21.33
CA TYR A 36 18.08 43.97 22.75
C TYR A 36 19.38 44.77 22.97
N PHE A 37 20.41 44.55 22.14
CA PHE A 37 21.69 45.26 22.20
C PHE A 37 21.76 46.53 21.36
N ALA A 38 20.63 47.06 20.86
CA ALA A 38 20.62 48.29 20.05
C ALA A 38 21.36 49.48 20.69
N PRO A 39 21.30 49.72 22.02
CA PRO A 39 22.05 50.80 22.64
C PRO A 39 23.58 50.63 22.59
N ALA A 40 24.09 49.41 22.35
CA ALA A 40 25.51 49.10 22.21
C ALA A 40 25.95 48.91 20.75
N ALA A 41 25.11 49.29 19.77
CA ALA A 41 25.38 49.06 18.35
C ALA A 41 26.64 49.79 17.82
N ALA A 42 27.07 50.87 18.47
CA ALA A 42 28.30 51.57 18.11
C ALA A 42 29.57 50.80 18.54
N THR A 43 29.46 49.95 19.56
CA THR A 43 30.59 49.24 20.17
C THR A 43 30.73 47.81 19.64
N LEU A 44 29.60 47.15 19.41
CA LEU A 44 29.53 45.76 18.94
C LEU A 44 29.73 45.68 17.42
N ARG A 45 30.69 44.87 16.99
CA ARG A 45 30.94 44.64 15.55
C ARG A 45 30.41 43.28 15.11
N ALA A 46 29.96 43.21 13.86
CA ALA A 46 29.62 41.93 13.26
C ALA A 46 30.86 41.01 13.25
N GLY A 47 30.72 39.78 13.73
CA GLY A 47 31.81 38.83 13.91
C GLY A 47 32.40 38.79 15.33
N ASP A 48 32.00 39.72 16.21
CA ASP A 48 32.30 39.60 17.65
C ASP A 48 31.56 38.41 18.26
N LEU A 49 32.10 37.90 19.37
CA LEU A 49 31.50 36.82 20.14
C LEU A 49 31.16 37.31 21.53
N MET A 50 30.02 36.91 22.07
CA MET A 50 29.56 37.32 23.39
C MET A 50 29.24 36.10 24.25
N ILE A 51 29.83 36.04 25.43
CA ILE A 51 29.39 35.17 26.51
C ILE A 51 28.33 35.92 27.29
N VAL A 52 27.10 35.41 27.28
CA VAL A 52 25.95 35.96 28.00
C VAL A 52 25.70 35.10 29.22
N GLN A 53 25.76 35.72 30.39
CA GLN A 53 25.25 35.16 31.63
C GLN A 53 23.91 35.82 31.94
N SER A 54 22.84 35.11 31.61
CA SER A 54 21.45 35.50 31.89
C SER A 54 20.98 34.95 33.23
N ALA A 55 19.75 35.26 33.63
CA ALA A 55 19.19 34.75 34.89
C ALA A 55 18.98 33.23 34.91
N ASP A 56 18.75 32.62 33.76
CA ASP A 56 18.35 31.22 33.59
C ASP A 56 19.31 30.39 32.73
N ALA A 57 20.28 31.02 32.07
CA ALA A 57 21.25 30.33 31.23
C ALA A 57 22.59 31.06 31.07
N MET A 58 23.62 30.32 30.69
CA MET A 58 24.88 30.80 30.16
C MET A 58 24.97 30.42 28.69
N ALA A 59 25.21 31.38 27.80
CA ALA A 59 25.24 31.13 26.37
C ALA A 59 26.35 31.88 25.67
N MET A 60 26.76 31.35 24.52
CA MET A 60 27.74 31.96 23.64
C MET A 60 27.06 32.39 22.35
N LEU A 61 26.91 33.70 22.17
CA LEU A 61 26.15 34.32 21.08
C LEU A 61 27.09 35.00 20.08
N PRO A 62 26.98 34.74 18.77
CA PRO A 62 27.68 35.53 17.76
C PRO A 62 26.95 36.87 17.51
N VAL A 63 27.70 37.96 17.41
CA VAL A 63 27.19 39.27 17.02
C VAL A 63 27.10 39.35 15.48
N ARG A 64 25.91 39.68 14.97
CA ARG A 64 25.60 39.94 13.57
C ARG A 64 25.56 41.45 13.30
N SER A 65 25.32 41.84 12.06
CA SER A 65 25.12 43.24 11.70
C SER A 65 24.04 43.90 12.55
N ASN A 66 24.21 45.19 12.86
CA ASN A 66 23.28 46.00 13.66
C ASN A 66 23.08 45.52 15.11
N ALA A 67 24.12 44.94 15.72
CA ALA A 67 24.07 44.41 17.09
C ALA A 67 22.96 43.39 17.34
N VAL A 68 22.57 42.66 16.29
CA VAL A 68 21.67 41.50 16.41
C VAL A 68 22.50 40.29 16.84
N THR A 69 22.05 39.52 17.82
CA THR A 69 22.69 38.24 18.16
C THR A 69 22.16 37.11 17.27
N GLY A 70 23.03 36.22 16.80
CA GLY A 70 22.65 35.01 16.08
C GLY A 70 22.27 33.85 17.00
N PRO A 71 21.87 32.69 16.43
CA PRO A 71 21.63 31.47 17.22
C PRO A 71 22.94 31.08 17.92
N GLY A 72 22.95 31.16 19.24
CA GLY A 72 24.11 30.83 20.06
C GLY A 72 24.05 29.42 20.63
N VAL A 73 25.13 29.03 21.30
CA VAL A 73 25.20 27.76 22.03
C VAL A 73 24.89 28.02 23.49
N VAL A 74 23.88 27.34 24.04
CA VAL A 74 23.59 27.36 25.48
C VAL A 74 24.51 26.35 26.16
N LEU A 75 25.26 26.80 27.16
CA LEU A 75 26.35 26.06 27.81
C LEU A 75 25.91 25.32 29.07
N ASP A 76 24.72 25.62 29.59
CA ASP A 76 24.15 25.06 30.82
C ASP A 76 22.74 24.48 30.62
N GLY A 77 22.38 24.18 29.37
CA GLY A 77 21.13 23.48 29.05
C GLY A 77 21.01 22.17 29.84
N ALA A 78 19.78 21.79 30.22
CA ALA A 78 19.50 20.60 31.00
C ALA A 78 20.31 19.39 30.50
N VAL A 79 21.27 18.95 31.32
CA VAL A 79 22.15 17.82 30.98
C VAL A 79 21.31 16.55 30.99
N THR A 80 20.80 16.16 29.83
CA THR A 80 20.29 14.80 29.64
C THR A 80 21.46 13.82 29.81
N PRO A 81 21.27 12.63 30.42
CA PRO A 81 22.37 11.69 30.64
C PRO A 81 23.09 11.40 29.33
N ILE A 82 24.43 11.38 29.35
CA ILE A 82 25.28 11.06 28.20
C ILE A 82 24.80 9.73 27.59
N ALA A 83 24.16 9.79 26.42
CA ALA A 83 23.66 8.62 25.74
C ALA A 83 24.85 7.84 25.14
N LEU A 84 25.15 6.68 25.72
CA LEU A 84 26.19 5.79 25.23
C LEU A 84 25.67 5.07 23.97
N SER A 85 26.01 5.54 22.78
CA SER A 85 25.70 4.84 21.54
C SER A 85 26.72 3.71 21.31
N ARG A 86 26.27 2.47 21.46
CA ARG A 86 27.05 1.28 21.03
C ARG A 86 26.42 0.76 19.74
N SER A 87 27.17 0.80 18.65
CA SER A 87 26.78 0.12 17.41
C SER A 87 27.53 -1.21 17.30
N VAL A 88 26.82 -2.26 16.90
CA VAL A 88 27.39 -3.56 16.56
C VAL A 88 26.83 -3.94 15.19
N GLY A 89 27.70 -4.21 14.22
CA GLY A 89 27.31 -4.79 12.94
C GLY A 89 27.18 -6.30 13.10
N GLN A 90 25.97 -6.84 12.98
CA GLN A 90 25.74 -8.28 12.89
C GLN A 90 25.55 -8.69 11.42
N THR A 91 26.34 -9.66 10.96
CA THR A 91 26.15 -10.26 9.64
C THR A 91 25.33 -11.53 9.80
N LEU A 92 24.08 -11.50 9.35
CA LEU A 92 23.23 -12.69 9.26
C LEU A 92 23.40 -13.31 7.87
N ARG A 93 23.85 -14.56 7.80
CA ARG A 93 23.81 -15.35 6.56
C ARG A 93 22.54 -16.19 6.57
N MET A 94 21.65 -15.94 5.61
CA MET A 94 20.46 -16.76 5.39
C MET A 94 20.70 -17.66 4.19
N VAL A 95 20.47 -18.96 4.37
CA VAL A 95 20.41 -19.94 3.28
C VAL A 95 18.95 -20.29 3.07
N GLN A 96 18.41 -19.92 1.92
CA GLN A 96 17.05 -20.28 1.53
C GLN A 96 17.12 -21.50 0.62
N ALA A 97 16.53 -22.61 1.06
CA ALA A 97 16.31 -23.76 0.21
C ALA A 97 14.93 -23.60 -0.44
N ALA A 98 14.87 -23.53 -1.77
CA ALA A 98 13.63 -23.56 -2.52
C ALA A 98 13.54 -24.89 -3.27
N GLY A 99 12.43 -25.61 -3.08
CA GLY A 99 12.09 -26.80 -3.87
C GLY A 99 11.05 -26.43 -4.92
N ALA A 100 11.23 -26.89 -6.16
CA ALA A 100 10.21 -26.77 -7.18
C ALA A 100 9.08 -27.76 -6.87
N VAL A 101 7.86 -27.27 -6.71
CA VAL A 101 6.66 -28.10 -6.57
C VAL A 101 5.83 -27.97 -7.84
N VAL A 102 5.51 -29.10 -8.47
CA VAL A 102 4.70 -29.13 -9.69
C VAL A 102 3.22 -29.16 -9.30
N SER A 103 2.48 -28.15 -9.77
CA SER A 103 1.03 -28.03 -9.63
C SER A 103 0.39 -28.13 -11.01
N THR A 104 -0.61 -28.99 -11.18
CA THR A 104 -1.27 -29.23 -12.48
C THR A 104 -2.77 -29.43 -12.29
N ILE A 105 -3.55 -28.84 -13.19
CA ILE A 105 -5.00 -29.02 -13.28
C ILE A 105 -5.32 -29.52 -14.68
N ILE A 106 -6.05 -30.64 -14.77
CA ILE A 106 -6.49 -31.24 -16.02
C ILE A 106 -8.01 -31.29 -16.00
N LEU A 107 -8.64 -30.49 -16.86
CA LEU A 107 -10.09 -30.44 -16.99
C LEU A 107 -10.60 -31.63 -17.81
N ALA A 108 -11.64 -32.30 -17.33
CA ALA A 108 -12.29 -33.38 -18.07
C ALA A 108 -12.99 -32.84 -19.34
N PRO A 109 -13.16 -33.68 -20.38
CA PRO A 109 -13.89 -33.28 -21.57
C PRO A 109 -15.33 -32.88 -21.24
N LEU A 110 -15.77 -31.74 -21.77
CA LEU A 110 -17.18 -31.33 -21.68
C LEU A 110 -17.97 -31.92 -22.85
N MET A 111 -19.25 -32.23 -22.61
CA MET A 111 -20.17 -32.59 -23.69
C MET A 111 -20.43 -31.38 -24.59
N ALA A 112 -20.56 -31.62 -25.89
CA ALA A 112 -20.86 -30.59 -26.86
C ALA A 112 -22.35 -30.22 -26.78
N GLY A 113 -22.64 -28.96 -26.43
CA GLY A 113 -24.00 -28.42 -26.37
C GLY A 113 -24.65 -28.67 -25.01
N VAL A 114 -24.97 -27.58 -24.32
CA VAL A 114 -25.72 -27.61 -23.05
C VAL A 114 -27.05 -26.88 -23.26
N ILE A 115 -28.14 -27.44 -22.76
CA ILE A 115 -29.47 -26.84 -22.89
C ILE A 115 -29.67 -25.85 -21.73
N VAL A 116 -30.19 -24.66 -22.02
CA VAL A 116 -30.53 -23.66 -21.00
C VAL A 116 -31.51 -24.25 -19.97
N GLY A 117 -31.32 -23.92 -18.70
CA GLY A 117 -32.14 -24.45 -17.59
C GLY A 117 -31.68 -25.81 -17.07
N THR A 118 -30.62 -26.38 -17.64
CA THR A 118 -29.94 -27.56 -17.09
C THR A 118 -28.73 -27.15 -16.23
N SER A 119 -27.95 -28.13 -15.77
CA SER A 119 -26.73 -27.89 -15.02
C SER A 119 -25.52 -28.43 -15.77
N ILE A 120 -24.39 -27.75 -15.63
CA ILE A 120 -23.14 -28.12 -16.28
C ILE A 120 -22.30 -28.94 -15.28
N PRO A 121 -22.15 -30.25 -15.46
CA PRO A 121 -21.23 -31.04 -14.65
C PRO A 121 -19.79 -30.69 -15.04
N VAL A 122 -18.97 -30.40 -14.03
CA VAL A 122 -17.55 -30.08 -14.20
C VAL A 122 -16.74 -31.04 -13.36
N GLN A 123 -15.70 -31.62 -13.97
CA GLN A 123 -14.74 -32.47 -13.28
C GLN A 123 -13.33 -32.09 -13.71
N ALA A 124 -12.39 -32.12 -12.77
CA ALA A 124 -10.96 -31.99 -13.06
C ALA A 124 -10.13 -32.91 -12.18
N GLN A 125 -8.99 -33.31 -12.71
CA GLN A 125 -7.91 -33.96 -11.95
C GLN A 125 -6.89 -32.90 -11.56
N VAL A 126 -6.42 -32.95 -10.33
CA VAL A 126 -5.52 -31.98 -9.72
C VAL A 126 -4.31 -32.73 -9.15
N THR A 127 -3.11 -32.26 -9.45
CA THR A 127 -1.84 -32.81 -8.96
C THR A 127 -1.02 -31.68 -8.34
N GLY A 128 -0.34 -31.97 -7.22
CA GLY A 128 0.42 -30.97 -6.46
C GLY A 128 -0.33 -30.45 -5.23
N PRO A 129 0.22 -29.46 -4.50
CA PRO A 129 -0.29 -28.96 -3.23
C PRO A 129 -1.47 -27.96 -3.39
N ILE A 130 -2.39 -28.25 -4.31
CA ILE A 130 -3.58 -27.43 -4.52
C ILE A 130 -4.69 -27.95 -3.61
N GLN A 131 -5.15 -27.12 -2.66
CA GLN A 131 -6.17 -27.48 -1.69
C GLN A 131 -7.58 -27.11 -2.16
N GLN A 132 -7.68 -26.01 -2.92
CA GLN A 132 -8.94 -25.44 -3.38
C GLN A 132 -8.79 -24.86 -4.78
N VAL A 133 -9.85 -24.98 -5.57
CA VAL A 133 -9.94 -24.35 -6.88
C VAL A 133 -11.19 -23.51 -7.00
N VAL A 134 -11.11 -22.46 -7.81
CA VAL A 134 -12.25 -21.64 -8.21
C VAL A 134 -12.68 -22.06 -9.61
N ILE A 135 -13.94 -22.45 -9.73
CA ILE A 135 -14.57 -22.90 -10.98
C ILE A 135 -15.53 -21.81 -11.43
N SER A 136 -15.38 -21.35 -12.68
CA SER A 136 -16.24 -20.31 -13.26
C SER A 136 -16.62 -20.59 -14.71
N VAL A 137 -17.80 -20.11 -15.09
CA VAL A 137 -18.18 -19.97 -16.50
C VAL A 137 -17.74 -18.60 -16.99
N ARG A 138 -17.17 -18.53 -18.19
CA ARG A 138 -16.78 -17.28 -18.85
C ARG A 138 -17.46 -17.13 -20.19
N ASN A 139 -17.83 -15.90 -20.55
CA ASN A 139 -18.38 -15.58 -21.87
C ASN A 139 -17.29 -15.51 -22.95
N ALA A 140 -17.68 -15.25 -24.20
CA ALA A 140 -16.77 -15.10 -25.33
C ALA A 140 -15.75 -13.96 -25.14
N GLN A 141 -16.07 -12.95 -24.32
CA GLN A 141 -15.19 -11.85 -23.93
C GLN A 141 -14.32 -12.17 -22.70
N ASN A 142 -14.31 -13.43 -22.26
CA ASN A 142 -13.54 -13.92 -21.11
C ASN A 142 -13.94 -13.30 -19.76
N GLN A 143 -15.14 -12.72 -19.66
CA GLN A 143 -15.71 -12.22 -18.41
C GLN A 143 -16.39 -13.35 -17.65
N VAL A 144 -16.22 -13.36 -16.32
CA VAL A 144 -16.86 -14.34 -15.44
C VAL A 144 -18.37 -14.09 -15.37
N ILE A 145 -19.14 -15.15 -15.53
CA ILE A 145 -20.59 -15.18 -15.35
C ILE A 145 -20.84 -15.77 -13.96
N PRO A 146 -21.39 -14.99 -13.01
CA PRO A 146 -21.68 -15.49 -11.67
C PRO A 146 -22.73 -16.60 -11.66
N PRO A 147 -22.67 -17.53 -10.68
CA PRO A 147 -21.69 -17.62 -9.61
C PRO A 147 -20.44 -18.41 -10.01
N ALA A 148 -19.28 -17.94 -9.55
CA ALA A 148 -18.08 -18.80 -9.45
C ALA A 148 -18.17 -19.63 -8.17
N GLN A 149 -17.70 -20.88 -8.22
CA GLN A 149 -17.75 -21.81 -7.09
C GLN A 149 -16.33 -22.15 -6.63
N THR A 150 -16.07 -22.01 -5.33
CA THR A 150 -14.83 -22.50 -4.71
C THR A 150 -15.06 -23.91 -4.19
N VAL A 151 -14.22 -24.85 -4.60
CA VAL A 151 -14.37 -26.28 -4.28
C VAL A 151 -13.05 -26.84 -3.77
N ASN A 152 -13.13 -27.68 -2.74
CA ASN A 152 -11.96 -28.39 -2.20
C ASN A 152 -11.51 -29.48 -3.17
N VAL A 153 -10.20 -29.71 -3.22
CA VAL A 153 -9.62 -30.86 -3.92
C VAL A 153 -9.70 -32.07 -3.00
N GLU A 154 -10.38 -33.13 -3.45
CA GLU A 154 -10.52 -34.38 -2.70
C GLU A 154 -9.90 -35.52 -3.50
N GLN A 155 -8.93 -36.21 -2.91
CA GLN A 155 -8.24 -37.35 -3.54
C GLN A 155 -7.65 -37.04 -4.93
N GLY A 156 -7.22 -35.79 -5.15
CA GLY A 156 -6.68 -35.34 -6.46
C GLY A 156 -7.76 -35.08 -7.52
N TYR A 157 -9.03 -34.95 -7.12
CA TYR A 157 -10.12 -34.60 -8.02
C TYR A 157 -10.95 -33.44 -7.48
N VAL A 158 -11.61 -32.75 -8.39
CA VAL A 158 -12.62 -31.74 -8.09
C VAL A 158 -13.83 -32.00 -8.96
N THR A 159 -15.01 -31.94 -8.36
CA THR A 159 -16.30 -32.03 -9.05
C THR A 159 -17.21 -30.89 -8.64
N ALA A 160 -17.89 -30.28 -9.60
CA ALA A 160 -18.83 -29.19 -9.35
C ALA A 160 -19.98 -29.21 -10.34
N THR A 161 -21.03 -28.46 -10.01
CA THR A 161 -22.21 -28.31 -10.86
C THR A 161 -22.52 -26.83 -10.97
N LEU A 162 -22.36 -26.28 -12.18
CA LEU A 162 -22.58 -24.87 -12.46
C LEU A 162 -23.96 -24.68 -13.12
N PRO A 163 -24.66 -23.57 -12.83
CA PRO A 163 -25.87 -23.22 -13.56
C PRO A 163 -25.54 -22.86 -15.02
N THR A 164 -26.44 -23.16 -15.94
CA THR A 164 -26.31 -22.72 -17.33
C THR A 164 -26.57 -21.22 -17.46
N PRO A 165 -25.69 -20.47 -18.14
CA PRO A 165 -25.98 -19.09 -18.56
C PRO A 165 -27.15 -19.02 -19.56
N ALA A 166 -27.50 -17.80 -19.98
CA ALA A 166 -28.42 -17.59 -21.09
C ALA A 166 -27.93 -18.24 -22.39
N VAL A 167 -28.87 -18.45 -23.33
CA VAL A 167 -28.58 -18.97 -24.68
C VAL A 167 -27.51 -18.09 -25.36
N GLY A 168 -26.51 -18.74 -25.96
CA GLY A 168 -25.37 -18.05 -26.55
C GLY A 168 -24.25 -18.98 -26.97
N SER A 169 -23.15 -18.39 -27.44
CA SER A 169 -21.98 -19.13 -27.94
C SER A 169 -20.67 -18.62 -27.37
N GLY A 170 -19.64 -19.46 -27.46
CA GLY A 170 -18.29 -19.08 -27.04
C GLY A 170 -18.05 -19.14 -25.54
N TYR A 171 -18.92 -19.81 -24.78
CA TYR A 171 -18.72 -20.02 -23.34
C TYR A 171 -17.56 -20.97 -23.08
N ARG A 172 -16.89 -20.77 -21.95
CA ARG A 172 -15.79 -21.63 -21.49
C ARG A 172 -15.91 -21.86 -20.00
N ILE A 173 -15.47 -23.03 -19.54
CA ILE A 173 -15.24 -23.30 -18.12
C ILE A 173 -13.78 -23.04 -17.84
N ARG A 174 -13.52 -22.30 -16.76
CA ARG A 174 -12.18 -22.08 -16.23
C ARG A 174 -12.11 -22.61 -14.80
N ILE A 175 -11.04 -23.34 -14.52
CA ILE A 175 -10.67 -23.78 -13.17
C ILE A 175 -9.30 -23.20 -12.86
N GLU A 176 -9.17 -22.54 -11.73
CA GLU A 176 -7.92 -21.95 -11.25
C GLU A 176 -7.67 -22.28 -9.78
N ASP A 177 -6.41 -22.40 -9.37
CA ASP A 177 -6.07 -22.54 -7.96
C ASP A 177 -6.50 -21.28 -7.19
N ALA A 178 -7.16 -21.46 -6.05
CA ALA A 178 -7.67 -20.39 -5.21
C ALA A 178 -6.55 -19.55 -4.56
N LEU A 179 -5.35 -20.12 -4.39
CA LEU A 179 -4.18 -19.45 -3.80
C LEU A 179 -3.19 -18.95 -4.85
N ASP A 180 -3.10 -19.61 -6.00
CA ASP A 180 -2.21 -19.25 -7.11
C ASP A 180 -2.95 -19.17 -8.46
N THR A 181 -3.32 -17.95 -8.86
CA THR A 181 -4.00 -17.69 -10.15
C THR A 181 -3.15 -18.03 -11.39
N GLY A 182 -1.87 -18.36 -11.24
CA GLY A 182 -1.00 -18.85 -12.32
C GLY A 182 -1.29 -20.29 -12.75
N VAL A 183 -1.91 -21.11 -11.88
CA VAL A 183 -2.26 -22.50 -12.19
C VAL A 183 -3.71 -22.57 -12.65
N VAL A 184 -3.92 -22.75 -13.96
CA VAL A 184 -5.24 -22.66 -14.59
C VAL A 184 -5.45 -23.72 -15.68
N ALA A 185 -6.68 -24.21 -15.80
CA ALA A 185 -7.16 -24.98 -16.93
C ALA A 185 -8.42 -24.34 -17.52
N THR A 186 -8.53 -24.30 -18.84
CA THR A 186 -9.70 -23.75 -19.55
C THR A 186 -10.21 -24.76 -20.56
N SER A 187 -11.53 -24.92 -20.62
CA SER A 187 -12.18 -25.81 -21.58
C SER A 187 -12.08 -25.28 -23.01
N ARG A 188 -12.43 -26.15 -23.97
CA ARG A 188 -12.84 -25.70 -25.30
C ARG A 188 -14.12 -24.86 -25.20
N SER A 189 -14.35 -24.02 -26.21
CA SER A 189 -15.58 -23.25 -26.34
C SER A 189 -16.79 -24.18 -26.52
N PHE A 190 -17.92 -23.84 -25.89
CA PHE A 190 -19.19 -24.51 -26.10
C PHE A 190 -20.35 -23.51 -26.18
N ASN A 191 -21.51 -24.01 -26.59
CA ASN A 191 -22.73 -23.23 -26.79
C ASN A 191 -23.80 -23.63 -25.77
N ILE A 192 -24.59 -22.65 -25.35
CA ILE A 192 -25.86 -22.89 -24.66
C ILE A 192 -26.98 -22.80 -25.69
N LEU A 193 -27.74 -23.88 -25.83
CA LEU A 193 -28.86 -23.99 -26.77
C LEU A 193 -30.19 -23.76 -26.04
N PRO A 194 -31.22 -23.25 -26.73
CA PRO A 194 -32.57 -23.21 -26.20
C PRO A 194 -33.12 -24.63 -26.01
N ASP A 195 -34.09 -24.80 -25.11
CA ASP A 195 -34.81 -26.08 -25.00
C ASP A 195 -35.74 -26.24 -26.20
N LEU A 196 -35.35 -27.10 -27.15
CA LEU A 196 -36.11 -27.35 -28.37
C LEU A 196 -37.49 -27.97 -28.11
N ARG A 197 -37.73 -28.56 -26.92
CA ARG A 197 -39.08 -29.03 -26.54
C ARG A 197 -40.07 -27.89 -26.32
N LEU A 198 -39.58 -26.69 -25.99
CA LEU A 198 -40.40 -25.48 -25.91
C LEU A 198 -40.63 -24.84 -27.28
N VAL A 199 -39.80 -25.16 -28.28
CA VAL A 199 -39.84 -24.55 -29.62
C VAL A 199 -40.74 -25.35 -30.59
N LEU A 200 -40.90 -26.66 -30.37
CA LEU A 200 -41.69 -27.55 -31.23
C LEU A 200 -42.62 -28.42 -30.38
N LEU A 201 -43.71 -27.84 -29.89
CA LEU A 201 -44.86 -28.63 -29.44
C LEU A 201 -45.81 -28.78 -30.64
N GLU A 202 -45.63 -29.85 -31.40
CA GLU A 202 -46.62 -30.30 -32.39
C GLU A 202 -47.70 -31.08 -31.62
N ASP A 203 -48.68 -30.36 -31.08
CA ASP A 203 -49.98 -30.97 -30.79
C ASP A 203 -50.67 -31.11 -32.14
N GLY A 204 -51.22 -32.28 -32.49
CA GLY A 204 -51.51 -32.76 -33.86
C GLY A 204 -52.45 -31.92 -34.75
N ALA A 205 -52.69 -30.65 -34.42
CA ALA A 205 -53.39 -29.65 -35.21
C ALA A 205 -52.72 -28.24 -35.22
N LYS A 206 -51.63 -27.98 -34.47
CA LYS A 206 -51.03 -26.63 -34.34
C LYS A 206 -49.51 -26.63 -34.23
N LEU A 207 -48.87 -25.78 -35.04
CA LEU A 207 -47.47 -25.39 -34.85
C LEU A 207 -47.42 -24.09 -34.05
N LEU A 208 -46.66 -24.03 -32.96
CA LEU A 208 -46.49 -22.84 -32.10
C LEU A 208 -45.11 -22.20 -32.28
N GLN A 209 -45.04 -20.87 -32.17
CA GLN A 209 -43.85 -20.03 -32.12
C GLN A 209 -43.35 -19.89 -30.67
N GLU A 210 -42.12 -19.41 -30.51
CA GLU A 210 -41.44 -19.19 -29.22
C GLU A 210 -42.22 -18.26 -28.25
N ASP A 211 -43.06 -17.37 -28.78
CA ASP A 211 -43.94 -16.47 -28.02
C ASP A 211 -45.34 -17.07 -27.72
N GLY A 212 -45.57 -18.32 -28.14
CA GLY A 212 -46.86 -19.00 -28.04
C GLY A 212 -47.85 -18.70 -29.18
N ALA A 213 -47.46 -17.93 -30.20
CA ALA A 213 -48.31 -17.67 -31.36
C ALA A 213 -48.35 -18.88 -32.32
N ALA A 214 -49.47 -19.12 -33.02
CA ALA A 214 -49.59 -20.26 -33.93
C ALA A 214 -49.07 -19.93 -35.35
N ILE A 215 -48.20 -20.78 -35.91
CA ILE A 215 -47.66 -20.68 -37.29
C ILE A 215 -48.64 -21.25 -38.32
N ALA A 216 -49.34 -22.34 -37.98
CA ALA A 216 -50.32 -22.98 -38.83
C ALA A 216 -51.37 -23.74 -38.00
N GLN A 217 -52.61 -23.74 -38.47
CA GLN A 217 -53.73 -24.53 -37.95
C GLN A 217 -54.32 -25.31 -39.14
N ASN A 218 -54.45 -26.63 -39.03
CA ASN A 218 -55.20 -27.46 -39.98
C ASN A 218 -56.62 -27.70 -39.46
#